data_AF-A0A3M5PI82-F1
#
_entry.id   AF-A0A3M5PI82-F1
#
_cell.length_a   1.000
_cell.length_b   1.000
_cell.length_c   1.000
_cell.angle_alpha   90.00
_cell.angle_beta   90.00
_cell.angle_gamma   90.00
#
_symmetry.space_group_name_H-M   'P 1'
#
loop_
_entity.id
_entity.type
_entity.pdbx_description
1 polymer ?
#
loop_
_entity_poly.entity_id
_entity_poly.type
_entity_poly.pdbx_seq_one_letter_code
_entity_poly.pdbx_strand_id
1 'polypeptide(L)'
;MSREAFGKNGVLEHIDRLRSMNFKTLPMAIYIAGGAVTTAALADSSTAPVSNALHKVEMQQIRNATVKITYAGTTFLIDPMLAKKGAYPGFENTYRSNLRNPLVDLPESTDQVLSGVDAVIVTHTHLDHWDDAAQKALPKDIPLFAQHEEDAQLIRSQGFKNVRVLTDEAEFSGVKITKTGGQHGTDEMYAVPALAKPLGEAMGVIFQAHGYKTLYLAGDTIWRKEVDQAIEKFHPDIMVLNAGKAKMTGFEGAIIMGEEDVLRASQVAPYAKIVAVHLDAVNHMSLTREALRAYVEQHGIESRVDIPQDGASLEL
;
A
#
# COMPACT_ATOMS: atom_id res chain seq x y z
N MET A 1 -44.57 -10.54 -34.22
CA MET A 1 -45.31 -11.65 -33.61
C MET A 1 -44.74 -12.97 -34.11
N SER A 2 -43.98 -13.67 -33.28
CA SER A 2 -43.95 -15.14 -33.15
C SER A 2 -42.77 -15.48 -32.22
N ARG A 3 -43.14 -16.07 -31.08
CA ARG A 3 -42.25 -16.61 -30.06
C ARG A 3 -42.03 -18.09 -30.38
N GLU A 4 -40.82 -18.60 -30.19
CA GLU A 4 -40.62 -20.02 -29.91
C GLU A 4 -39.83 -20.17 -28.61
N ALA A 5 -40.31 -21.09 -27.79
CA ALA A 5 -39.87 -21.40 -26.44
C ALA A 5 -39.68 -22.91 -26.36
N PHE A 6 -38.55 -23.35 -25.81
CA PHE A 6 -38.26 -24.68 -25.27
C PHE A 6 -36.97 -24.52 -24.45
N GLY A 7 -36.74 -25.07 -23.26
CA GLY A 7 -37.50 -25.89 -22.34
C GLY A 7 -36.56 -26.14 -21.14
N LYS A 8 -37.04 -25.97 -19.90
CA LYS A 8 -36.30 -26.30 -18.67
C LYS A 8 -36.80 -27.66 -18.18
N ASN A 9 -35.90 -28.56 -17.77
CA ASN A 9 -36.09 -29.47 -16.64
C ASN A 9 -34.84 -30.30 -16.30
N GLY A 10 -34.66 -30.53 -15.00
CA GLY A 10 -33.77 -31.52 -14.39
C GLY A 10 -32.70 -30.86 -13.49
N VAL A 11 -32.41 -31.27 -12.26
CA VAL A 11 -32.90 -32.31 -11.33
C VAL A 11 -32.38 -31.84 -9.96
N LEU A 12 -33.17 -31.90 -8.88
CA LEU A 12 -32.69 -31.68 -7.51
C LEU A 12 -33.50 -32.58 -6.55
N GLU A 13 -32.84 -33.61 -6.03
CA GLU A 13 -33.25 -34.32 -4.82
C GLU A 13 -32.03 -34.86 -4.08
N HIS A 14 -32.24 -35.06 -2.77
CA HIS A 14 -31.37 -35.62 -1.73
C HIS A 14 -30.46 -34.65 -0.97
N ILE A 15 -30.79 -34.40 0.31
CA ILE A 15 -30.04 -34.95 1.45
C ILE A 15 -30.93 -34.87 2.71
N ASP A 16 -31.05 -36.00 3.39
CA ASP A 16 -31.85 -36.24 4.58
C ASP A 16 -30.92 -36.41 5.81
N ARG A 17 -31.32 -35.80 6.93
CA ARG A 17 -31.09 -36.17 8.36
C ARG A 17 -29.70 -36.54 8.88
N LEU A 18 -29.27 -35.80 9.91
CA LEU A 18 -28.54 -36.36 11.06
C LEU A 18 -29.25 -36.03 12.37
N ARG A 19 -29.53 -37.10 13.12
CA ARG A 19 -30.19 -37.12 14.43
C ARG A 19 -29.17 -37.00 15.56
N SER A 20 -29.61 -36.31 16.60
CA SER A 20 -29.16 -36.27 17.99
C SER A 20 -28.77 -37.61 18.62
N MET A 21 -27.72 -37.64 19.46
CA MET A 21 -27.63 -38.55 20.60
C MET A 21 -26.94 -37.90 21.82
N ASN A 22 -27.72 -37.75 22.88
CA ASN A 22 -27.31 -37.50 24.27
C ASN A 22 -26.75 -38.80 24.87
N PHE A 23 -25.69 -38.72 25.68
CA PHE A 23 -25.34 -39.78 26.64
C PHE A 23 -25.24 -39.26 28.06
N LYS A 24 -25.94 -39.97 28.93
CA LYS A 24 -26.13 -39.75 30.36
C LYS A 24 -24.92 -40.24 31.16
N THR A 25 -24.75 -39.59 32.30
CA THR A 25 -23.83 -39.85 33.42
C THR A 25 -24.10 -41.18 34.13
N LEU A 26 -23.04 -41.80 34.66
CA LEU A 26 -23.11 -42.80 35.74
C LEU A 26 -21.86 -42.67 36.65
N PRO A 27 -21.99 -42.72 37.99
CA PRO A 27 -20.89 -42.46 38.92
C PRO A 27 -20.08 -43.74 39.20
N MET A 28 -18.76 -43.62 39.37
CA MET A 28 -17.91 -44.73 39.83
C MET A 28 -17.15 -44.34 41.09
N ALA A 29 -17.08 -45.31 42.00
CA ALA A 29 -16.75 -45.19 43.41
C ALA A 29 -15.28 -44.84 43.70
N ILE A 30 -15.12 -44.17 44.84
CA ILE A 30 -13.86 -43.78 45.48
C ILE A 30 -13.20 -45.02 46.10
N TYR A 31 -11.96 -45.30 45.71
CA TYR A 31 -11.02 -46.11 46.49
C TYR A 31 -9.79 -45.26 46.82
N ILE A 32 -9.58 -45.00 48.10
CA ILE A 32 -8.39 -44.34 48.64
C ILE A 32 -7.36 -45.43 48.92
N ALA A 33 -6.27 -45.43 48.17
CA ALA A 33 -5.05 -46.15 48.50
C ALA A 33 -3.91 -45.13 48.64
N GLY A 34 -3.41 -44.99 49.86
CA GLY A 34 -2.28 -44.12 50.18
C GLY A 34 -0.98 -44.68 49.62
N GLY A 35 -0.31 -43.89 48.78
CA GLY A 35 1.05 -44.11 48.35
C GLY A 35 1.81 -42.79 48.39
N ALA A 36 2.85 -42.72 49.21
CA ALA A 36 3.76 -41.57 49.23
C ALA A 36 4.55 -41.55 47.91
N VAL A 37 4.25 -40.57 47.05
CA VAL A 37 5.02 -40.31 45.83
C VAL A 37 5.92 -39.11 46.10
N THR A 38 7.22 -39.34 46.14
CA THR A 38 8.25 -38.30 46.06
C THR A 38 8.18 -37.66 44.68
N THR A 39 7.68 -36.42 44.61
CA THR A 39 7.64 -35.63 43.38
C THR A 39 9.03 -35.09 43.07
N ALA A 40 9.71 -35.69 42.09
CA ALA A 40 10.79 -35.02 41.38
C ALA A 40 10.14 -33.94 40.50
N ALA A 41 10.42 -32.67 40.80
CA ALA A 41 9.99 -31.54 40.00
C ALA A 41 10.67 -31.62 38.62
N LEU A 42 9.93 -32.07 37.60
CA LEU A 42 10.29 -31.84 36.22
C LEU A 42 10.09 -30.35 35.96
N ALA A 43 11.18 -29.64 35.66
CA ALA A 43 11.13 -28.29 35.14
C ALA A 43 10.44 -28.36 33.77
N ASP A 44 9.16 -28.03 33.75
CA ASP A 44 8.40 -27.81 32.54
C ASP A 44 8.98 -26.56 31.88
N SER A 45 9.78 -26.73 30.84
CA SER A 45 10.17 -25.63 29.96
C SER A 45 8.93 -25.23 29.19
N SER A 46 8.04 -24.46 29.83
CA SER A 46 6.89 -23.90 29.16
C SER A 46 7.43 -22.90 28.12
N THR A 47 7.43 -23.34 26.87
CA THR A 47 7.46 -22.41 25.75
C THR A 47 6.21 -21.56 25.92
N ALA A 48 6.39 -20.30 26.35
CA ALA A 48 5.31 -19.34 26.38
C ALA A 48 4.58 -19.40 25.02
N PRO A 49 3.24 -19.38 25.00
CA PRO A 49 2.50 -19.38 23.74
C PRO A 49 2.98 -18.18 22.93
N VAL A 50 3.54 -18.44 21.76
CA VAL A 50 3.89 -17.39 20.80
C VAL A 50 2.58 -16.65 20.54
N SER A 51 2.55 -15.37 20.88
CA SER A 51 1.40 -14.51 20.61
C SER A 51 1.09 -14.58 19.12
N ASN A 52 -0.08 -15.13 18.77
CA ASN A 52 -0.61 -15.14 17.40
C ASN A 52 -1.16 -13.77 16.96
N ALA A 53 -1.02 -12.72 17.78
CA ALA A 53 -1.37 -11.37 17.37
C ALA A 53 -0.26 -10.84 16.43
N LEU A 54 -0.65 -10.48 15.21
CA LEU A 54 0.25 -9.81 14.28
C LEU A 54 0.77 -8.51 14.92
N HIS A 55 2.04 -8.24 14.69
CA HIS A 55 2.68 -6.98 15.04
C HIS A 55 2.12 -5.84 14.18
N LYS A 56 2.11 -4.65 14.79
CA LYS A 56 1.53 -3.44 14.21
C LYS A 56 2.43 -2.88 13.11
N VAL A 57 1.82 -2.37 12.04
CA VAL A 57 2.48 -1.51 11.06
C VAL A 57 2.05 -0.07 11.35
N GLU A 58 2.96 0.88 11.33
CA GLU A 58 2.61 2.30 11.47
C GLU A 58 2.86 3.02 10.16
N MET A 59 1.93 3.89 9.77
CA MET A 59 2.05 4.71 8.57
C MET A 59 1.68 6.14 8.89
N GLN A 60 2.56 7.09 8.57
CA GLN A 60 2.26 8.51 8.62
C GLN A 60 2.13 9.05 7.20
N GLN A 61 0.98 9.61 6.87
CA GLN A 61 0.82 10.41 5.66
C GLN A 61 1.54 11.73 5.87
N ILE A 62 2.56 12.03 5.06
CA ILE A 62 3.21 13.35 5.10
C ILE A 62 2.45 14.31 4.19
N ARG A 63 2.51 14.10 2.88
CA ARG A 63 1.86 14.90 1.83
C ARG A 63 2.02 14.21 0.48
N ASN A 64 1.03 14.27 -0.42
CA ASN A 64 1.10 13.61 -1.73
C ASN A 64 1.34 12.09 -1.57
N ALA A 65 2.26 11.49 -2.33
CA ALA A 65 2.77 10.13 -2.14
C ALA A 65 3.83 10.00 -1.04
N THR A 66 4.30 11.11 -0.45
CA THR A 66 5.30 11.05 0.63
C THR A 66 4.66 10.48 1.90
N VAL A 67 5.13 9.31 2.30
CA VAL A 67 4.66 8.61 3.50
C VAL A 67 5.84 8.05 4.29
N LYS A 68 5.70 7.96 5.60
CA LYS A 68 6.62 7.20 6.46
C LYS A 68 5.95 5.88 6.83
N ILE A 69 6.63 4.77 6.58
CA ILE A 69 6.14 3.43 6.91
C ILE A 69 7.11 2.81 7.91
N THR A 70 6.68 2.62 9.15
CA THR A 70 7.44 1.88 10.16
C THR A 70 6.97 0.44 10.16
N TYR A 71 7.85 -0.46 9.73
CA TYR A 71 7.57 -1.86 9.49
C TYR A 71 8.69 -2.71 10.11
N ALA A 72 8.33 -3.65 11.00
CA ALA A 72 9.29 -4.47 11.75
C ALA A 72 10.43 -3.68 12.42
N GLY A 73 10.11 -2.52 12.98
CA GLY A 73 11.07 -1.64 13.66
C GLY A 73 11.96 -0.81 12.73
N THR A 74 11.73 -0.86 11.42
CA THR A 74 12.45 -0.09 10.40
C THR A 74 11.53 0.95 9.77
N THR A 75 11.97 2.20 9.70
CA THR A 75 11.20 3.31 9.13
C THR A 75 11.68 3.63 7.71
N PHE A 76 10.80 3.42 6.74
CA PHE A 76 11.02 3.80 5.35
C PHE A 76 10.35 5.14 5.05
N LEU A 77 11.10 6.09 4.48
CA LEU A 77 10.53 7.28 3.86
C LEU A 77 10.32 6.99 2.37
N ILE A 78 9.06 7.03 1.95
CA ILE A 78 8.66 6.75 0.58
C ILE A 78 8.50 8.08 -0.16
N ASP A 79 9.04 8.17 -1.37
CA ASP A 79 8.79 9.24 -2.36
C ASP A 79 8.80 10.67 -1.76
N PRO A 80 9.94 11.13 -1.21
CA PRO A 80 10.01 12.42 -0.53
C PRO A 80 9.93 13.60 -1.51
N MET A 81 8.83 14.36 -1.39
CA MET A 81 8.65 15.69 -1.99
C MET A 81 8.58 16.74 -0.87
N LEU A 82 9.70 17.42 -0.60
CA LEU A 82 9.88 18.22 0.62
C LEU A 82 9.84 19.74 0.37
N ALA A 83 9.57 20.19 -0.86
CA ALA A 83 9.47 21.60 -1.17
C ALA A 83 8.38 22.33 -0.36
N LYS A 84 8.62 23.62 -0.13
CA LYS A 84 7.62 24.56 0.38
C LYS A 84 6.49 24.75 -0.63
N LYS A 85 5.30 25.10 -0.15
CA LYS A 85 4.14 25.40 -1.01
C LYS A 85 4.49 26.37 -2.14
N GLY A 86 4.08 26.01 -3.35
CA GLY A 86 4.25 26.82 -4.55
C GLY A 86 5.69 27.02 -5.02
N ALA A 87 6.64 26.17 -4.62
CA ALA A 87 8.03 26.23 -5.06
C ALA A 87 8.19 26.05 -6.58
N TYR A 88 7.39 25.19 -7.18
CA TYR A 88 7.47 24.81 -8.59
C TYR A 88 6.27 25.34 -9.39
N PRO A 89 6.41 25.55 -10.71
CA PRO A 89 5.24 25.71 -11.58
C PRO A 89 4.34 24.46 -11.52
N GLY A 90 3.09 24.60 -11.95
CA GLY A 90 2.25 23.44 -12.22
C GLY A 90 2.82 22.61 -13.37
N PHE A 91 2.51 21.32 -13.40
CA PHE A 91 2.91 20.47 -14.51
C PHE A 91 2.24 20.93 -15.81
N GLU A 92 3.04 21.22 -16.83
CA GLU A 92 2.51 21.70 -18.12
C GLU A 92 1.65 20.63 -18.80
N ASN A 93 0.64 21.04 -19.58
CA ASN A 93 -0.29 20.13 -20.28
C ASN A 93 -1.02 19.15 -19.35
N THR A 94 -1.30 19.57 -18.12
CA THR A 94 -2.06 18.79 -17.14
C THR A 94 -3.25 19.58 -16.60
N TYR A 95 -4.16 18.89 -15.90
CA TYR A 95 -5.28 19.50 -15.22
C TYR A 95 -4.82 20.61 -14.25
N ARG A 96 -5.43 21.81 -14.35
CA ARG A 96 -5.12 22.99 -13.50
C ARG A 96 -3.64 23.39 -13.50
N SER A 97 -2.94 23.26 -14.63
CA SER A 97 -1.51 23.60 -14.80
C SER A 97 -1.13 25.04 -14.41
N ASN A 98 -2.12 25.94 -14.30
CA ASN A 98 -1.93 27.29 -13.79
C ASN A 98 -1.62 27.37 -12.27
N LEU A 99 -1.84 26.30 -11.51
CA LEU A 99 -1.56 26.25 -10.08
C LEU A 99 -0.12 25.78 -9.80
N ARG A 100 0.53 26.41 -8.83
CA ARG A 100 1.91 26.10 -8.45
C ARG A 100 1.98 24.92 -7.47
N ASN A 101 3.02 24.10 -7.57
CA ASN A 101 3.21 22.91 -6.76
C ASN A 101 4.29 23.10 -5.68
N PRO A 102 4.19 22.41 -4.55
CA PRO A 102 2.99 21.76 -4.01
C PRO A 102 1.89 22.78 -3.66
N LEU A 103 0.62 22.36 -3.61
CA LEU A 103 -0.55 23.21 -3.29
C LEU A 103 -0.65 23.57 -1.80
N VAL A 104 -0.08 22.73 -0.94
CA VAL A 104 -0.13 22.82 0.53
C VAL A 104 1.28 22.71 1.10
N ASP A 105 1.51 23.26 2.29
CA ASP A 105 2.78 23.13 2.99
C ASP A 105 2.96 21.71 3.56
N LEU A 106 4.17 21.37 4.00
CA LEU A 106 4.37 20.15 4.79
C LEU A 106 3.61 20.29 6.12
N PRO A 107 3.07 19.18 6.68
CA PRO A 107 2.38 19.21 7.97
C PRO A 107 3.32 19.47 9.16
N GLU A 108 4.63 19.25 8.96
CA GLU A 108 5.68 19.42 9.94
C GLU A 108 6.99 19.88 9.27
N SER A 109 8.00 20.24 10.06
CA SER A 109 9.29 20.67 9.50
C SER A 109 10.01 19.52 8.79
N THR A 110 10.86 19.85 7.81
CA THR A 110 11.68 18.86 7.09
C THR A 110 12.49 17.98 8.04
N ASP A 111 13.10 18.55 9.08
CA ASP A 111 13.87 17.78 10.06
C ASP A 111 13.00 16.76 10.82
N GLN A 112 11.74 17.09 11.12
CA GLN A 112 10.81 16.15 11.78
C GLN A 112 10.37 15.04 10.82
N VAL A 113 10.08 15.37 9.55
CA VAL A 113 9.80 14.35 8.53
C VAL A 113 10.96 13.35 8.43
N LEU A 114 12.21 13.85 8.37
CA LEU A 114 13.41 13.04 8.22
C LEU A 114 13.84 12.31 9.51
N SER A 115 13.36 12.75 10.68
CA SER A 115 13.72 12.15 11.95
C SER A 115 13.30 10.67 12.03
N GLY A 116 14.26 9.82 12.40
CA GLY A 116 14.05 8.39 12.58
C GLY A 116 13.87 7.59 11.29
N VAL A 117 14.17 8.17 10.12
CA VAL A 117 14.16 7.45 8.84
C VAL A 117 15.42 6.59 8.71
N ASP A 118 15.25 5.29 8.46
CA ASP A 118 16.34 4.33 8.31
C ASP A 118 16.73 4.10 6.85
N ALA A 119 15.74 4.18 5.95
CA ALA A 119 15.94 4.06 4.51
C ALA A 119 14.93 4.89 3.72
N VAL A 120 15.30 5.24 2.48
CA VAL A 120 14.44 5.91 1.52
C VAL A 120 14.08 4.93 0.40
N ILE A 121 12.84 4.93 -0.06
CA ILE A 121 12.43 4.25 -1.29
C ILE A 121 11.91 5.31 -2.24
N VAL A 122 12.49 5.38 -3.44
CA VAL A 122 12.04 6.22 -4.54
C VAL A 122 11.44 5.29 -5.61
N THR A 123 10.12 5.30 -5.73
CA THR A 123 9.39 4.44 -6.68
C THR A 123 9.68 4.82 -8.13
N HIS A 124 9.86 6.11 -8.38
CA HIS A 124 10.35 6.71 -9.62
C HIS A 124 10.73 8.18 -9.37
N THR A 125 11.45 8.81 -10.30
CA THR A 125 12.04 10.13 -10.10
C THR A 125 11.21 11.30 -10.66
N HIS A 126 9.88 11.20 -10.69
CA HIS A 126 9.05 12.38 -10.98
C HIS A 126 9.15 13.40 -9.85
N LEU A 127 8.93 14.68 -10.20
CA LEU A 127 9.17 15.81 -9.29
C LEU A 127 8.37 15.73 -7.98
N ASP A 128 7.16 15.17 -8.03
CA ASP A 128 6.27 15.02 -6.88
C ASP A 128 6.51 13.75 -6.04
N HIS A 129 7.53 12.98 -6.40
CA HIS A 129 8.06 11.82 -5.66
C HIS A 129 9.54 12.01 -5.27
N TRP A 130 10.30 12.83 -6.01
CA TRP A 130 11.70 13.09 -5.75
C TRP A 130 12.11 14.50 -6.18
N ASP A 131 12.08 15.45 -5.23
CA ASP A 131 12.27 16.86 -5.52
C ASP A 131 13.62 17.43 -5.07
N ASP A 132 13.98 18.62 -5.55
CA ASP A 132 15.24 19.29 -5.21
C ASP A 132 15.39 19.53 -3.70
N ALA A 133 14.28 19.73 -2.98
CA ALA A 133 14.31 19.94 -1.54
C ALA A 133 14.69 18.65 -0.80
N ALA A 134 14.11 17.51 -1.19
CA ALA A 134 14.50 16.20 -0.67
C ALA A 134 15.97 15.88 -0.97
N GLN A 135 16.41 16.13 -2.21
CA GLN A 135 17.80 15.95 -2.61
C GLN A 135 18.77 16.78 -1.76
N LYS A 136 18.39 17.98 -1.33
CA LYS A 136 19.24 18.84 -0.49
C LYS A 136 19.20 18.46 0.99
N ALA A 137 18.04 18.04 1.49
CA ALA A 137 17.82 17.79 2.91
C ALA A 137 18.32 16.41 3.37
N LEU A 138 18.23 15.39 2.52
CA LEU A 138 18.58 14.02 2.88
C LEU A 138 20.10 13.84 3.04
N PRO A 139 20.55 13.08 4.07
CA PRO A 139 21.93 12.64 4.18
C PRO A 139 22.37 11.86 2.94
N LYS A 140 23.55 12.18 2.41
CA LYS A 140 24.03 11.59 1.15
C LYS A 140 24.45 10.13 1.25
N ASP A 141 24.59 9.61 2.46
CA ASP A 141 24.91 8.22 2.78
C ASP A 141 23.69 7.39 3.21
N ILE A 142 22.49 7.99 3.28
CA ILE A 142 21.26 7.28 3.65
C ILE A 142 21.04 6.09 2.70
N PRO A 143 20.69 4.90 3.22
CA PRO A 143 20.27 3.78 2.38
C PRO A 143 19.06 4.19 1.52
N LEU A 144 19.19 4.04 0.20
CA LEU A 144 18.15 4.43 -0.75
C LEU A 144 17.92 3.31 -1.75
N PHE A 145 16.65 2.98 -2.00
CA PHE A 145 16.23 2.03 -3.04
C PHE A 145 15.58 2.77 -4.21
N ALA A 146 16.05 2.49 -5.42
CA ALA A 146 15.49 3.02 -6.67
C ALA A 146 14.99 1.86 -7.55
N GLN A 147 13.99 2.13 -8.40
CA GLN A 147 13.32 1.08 -9.18
C GLN A 147 14.19 0.37 -10.23
N HIS A 148 15.14 1.07 -10.84
CA HIS A 148 16.01 0.56 -11.89
C HIS A 148 17.30 1.37 -11.97
N GLU A 149 18.25 0.93 -12.80
CA GLU A 149 19.59 1.52 -12.85
C GLU A 149 19.61 2.96 -13.40
N GLU A 150 18.68 3.37 -14.29
CA GLU A 150 18.61 4.76 -14.77
C GLU A 150 18.31 5.76 -13.63
N ASP A 151 17.23 5.54 -12.87
CA ASP A 151 16.93 6.30 -11.65
C ASP A 151 18.06 6.23 -10.62
N ALA A 152 18.68 5.06 -10.43
CA ALA A 152 19.79 4.93 -9.51
C ALA A 152 21.00 5.77 -9.94
N GLN A 153 21.32 5.83 -11.23
CA GLN A 153 22.38 6.68 -11.77
C GLN A 153 22.06 8.16 -11.62
N LEU A 154 20.81 8.56 -11.89
CA LEU A 154 20.36 9.94 -11.65
C LEU A 154 20.55 10.32 -10.18
N ILE A 155 20.07 9.50 -9.24
CA ILE A 155 20.17 9.78 -7.81
C ILE A 155 21.64 9.77 -7.34
N ARG A 156 22.48 8.85 -7.84
CA ARG A 156 23.93 8.86 -7.56
C ARG A 156 24.60 10.14 -8.09
N SER A 157 24.20 10.61 -9.27
CA SER A 157 24.73 11.87 -9.84
C SER A 157 24.39 13.10 -8.99
N GLN A 158 23.33 13.04 -8.18
CA GLN A 158 22.93 14.07 -7.20
C GLN A 158 23.68 13.94 -5.85
N GLY A 159 24.70 13.07 -5.80
CA GLY A 159 25.64 12.93 -4.69
C GLY A 159 25.32 11.83 -3.68
N PHE A 160 24.25 11.05 -3.89
CA PHE A 160 23.91 9.93 -3.00
C PHE A 160 24.84 8.74 -3.21
N LYS A 161 25.34 8.17 -2.12
CA LYS A 161 26.43 7.17 -2.13
C LYS A 161 25.94 5.74 -1.89
N ASN A 162 24.78 5.55 -1.27
CA ASN A 162 24.22 4.25 -0.88
C ASN A 162 22.91 3.97 -1.61
N VAL A 163 22.95 4.03 -2.94
CA VAL A 163 21.79 3.80 -3.81
C VAL A 163 21.81 2.37 -4.33
N ARG A 164 20.74 1.62 -4.04
CA ARG A 164 20.54 0.22 -4.41
C ARG A 164 19.40 0.13 -5.42
N VAL A 165 19.59 -0.67 -6.47
CA VAL A 165 18.52 -0.95 -7.42
C VAL A 165 17.66 -2.09 -6.87
N LEU A 166 16.36 -1.86 -6.72
CA LEU A 166 15.40 -2.90 -6.36
C LEU A 166 14.96 -3.64 -7.64
N THR A 167 15.72 -4.66 -8.05
CA THR A 167 15.45 -5.38 -9.31
C THR A 167 14.25 -6.32 -9.19
N ASP A 168 14.23 -7.14 -8.13
CA ASP A 168 13.13 -8.05 -7.80
C ASP A 168 12.75 -7.92 -6.33
N GLU A 169 13.65 -8.31 -5.43
CA GLU A 169 13.49 -8.21 -3.99
C GLU A 169 14.79 -7.80 -3.31
N ALA A 170 14.68 -7.24 -2.11
CA ALA A 170 15.79 -6.96 -1.23
C ALA A 170 15.36 -7.18 0.23
N GLU A 171 16.33 -7.41 1.10
CA GLU A 171 16.12 -7.40 2.55
C GLU A 171 16.84 -6.18 3.15
N PHE A 172 16.16 -5.48 4.05
CA PHE A 172 16.72 -4.38 4.82
C PHE A 172 16.22 -4.46 6.26
N SER A 173 17.15 -4.62 7.20
CA SER A 173 16.85 -4.67 8.64
C SER A 173 15.73 -5.66 9.01
N GLY A 174 15.72 -6.84 8.37
CA GLY A 174 14.71 -7.89 8.61
C GLY A 174 13.38 -7.69 7.89
N VAL A 175 13.25 -6.64 7.06
CA VAL A 175 12.09 -6.41 6.18
C VAL A 175 12.45 -6.83 4.77
N LYS A 176 11.66 -7.74 4.21
CA LYS A 176 11.70 -8.07 2.79
C LYS A 176 10.86 -7.06 2.01
N ILE A 177 11.49 -6.38 1.06
CA ILE A 177 10.83 -5.50 0.09
C ILE A 177 10.88 -6.15 -1.29
N THR A 178 9.75 -6.19 -2.00
CA THR A 178 9.65 -6.79 -3.34
C THR A 178 9.05 -5.79 -4.31
N LYS A 179 9.75 -5.51 -5.41
CA LYS A 179 9.26 -4.67 -6.50
C LYS A 179 8.05 -5.32 -7.16
N THR A 180 7.04 -4.50 -7.48
CA THR A 180 5.92 -4.88 -8.34
C THR A 180 5.87 -3.98 -9.57
N GLY A 181 5.23 -4.48 -10.63
CA GLY A 181 4.98 -3.69 -11.83
C GLY A 181 3.83 -2.70 -11.65
N GLY A 182 3.66 -1.86 -12.67
CA GLY A 182 2.62 -0.85 -12.78
C GLY A 182 2.71 -0.18 -14.16
N GLN A 183 1.72 0.64 -14.50
CA GLN A 183 1.73 1.47 -15.69
C GLN A 183 1.18 2.86 -15.35
N HIS A 184 2.00 3.89 -15.50
CA HIS A 184 1.68 5.26 -15.13
C HIS A 184 0.94 5.99 -16.25
N GLY A 185 -0.21 5.48 -16.66
CA GLY A 185 -0.95 5.97 -17.82
C GLY A 185 -1.68 4.89 -18.60
N THR A 186 -2.61 5.31 -19.46
CA THR A 186 -3.37 4.41 -20.32
C THR A 186 -2.53 3.93 -21.51
N ASP A 187 -2.95 2.85 -22.17
CA ASP A 187 -2.29 2.38 -23.40
C ASP A 187 -2.31 3.43 -24.51
N GLU A 188 -3.35 4.25 -24.55
CA GLU A 188 -3.45 5.38 -25.48
C GLU A 188 -2.33 6.40 -25.23
N MET A 189 -2.02 6.70 -23.96
CA MET A 189 -0.92 7.59 -23.61
C MET A 189 0.44 6.97 -23.94
N TYR A 190 0.65 5.69 -23.64
CA TYR A 190 1.90 4.98 -23.96
C TYR A 190 2.09 4.75 -25.48
N ALA A 191 1.02 4.77 -26.27
CA ALA A 191 1.09 4.75 -27.72
C ALA A 191 1.61 6.06 -28.33
N VAL A 192 1.67 7.15 -27.55
CA VAL A 192 2.22 8.45 -27.96
C VAL A 192 3.64 8.59 -27.37
N PRO A 193 4.71 8.45 -28.17
CA PRO A 193 6.09 8.44 -27.62
C PRO A 193 6.47 9.69 -26.82
N ALA A 194 5.92 10.85 -27.19
CA ALA A 194 6.15 12.11 -26.50
C ALA A 194 5.53 12.15 -25.08
N LEU A 195 4.57 11.27 -24.77
CA LEU A 195 3.97 11.11 -23.45
C LEU A 195 4.50 9.87 -22.72
N ALA A 196 4.70 8.77 -23.45
CA ALA A 196 5.25 7.54 -22.88
C ALA A 196 6.59 7.77 -22.19
N LYS A 197 7.48 8.56 -22.80
CA LYS A 197 8.81 8.86 -22.24
C LYS A 197 8.75 9.60 -20.90
N PRO A 198 8.04 10.74 -20.76
CA PRO A 198 7.96 11.42 -19.47
C PRO A 198 7.13 10.63 -18.44
N LEU A 199 6.10 9.86 -18.82
CA LEU A 199 5.39 8.99 -17.87
C LEU A 199 6.30 7.88 -17.34
N GLY A 200 7.11 7.27 -18.21
CA GLY A 200 8.19 6.35 -17.81
C GLY A 200 7.69 5.09 -17.12
N GLU A 201 8.56 4.53 -16.28
CA GLU A 201 8.24 3.43 -15.37
C GLU A 201 8.04 3.98 -13.96
N ALA A 202 7.12 3.36 -13.20
CA ALA A 202 6.94 3.60 -11.79
C ALA A 202 6.60 2.27 -11.09
N MET A 203 7.37 1.92 -10.07
CA MET A 203 7.19 0.64 -9.38
C MET A 203 6.21 0.74 -8.20
N GLY A 204 5.58 -0.38 -7.88
CA GLY A 204 5.05 -0.62 -6.53
C GLY A 204 6.02 -1.44 -5.68
N VAL A 205 5.71 -1.58 -4.39
CA VAL A 205 6.55 -2.29 -3.40
C VAL A 205 5.68 -3.08 -2.42
N ILE A 206 6.01 -4.36 -2.24
CA ILE A 206 5.47 -5.24 -1.20
C ILE A 206 6.42 -5.27 -0.01
N PHE A 207 5.91 -5.14 1.20
CA PHE A 207 6.66 -5.24 2.47
C PHE A 207 6.20 -6.49 3.23
N GLN A 208 7.16 -7.31 3.67
CA GLN A 208 6.91 -8.53 4.43
C GLN A 208 7.95 -8.72 5.54
N ALA A 209 7.49 -9.14 6.71
CA ALA A 209 8.32 -9.66 7.79
C ALA A 209 7.53 -10.68 8.62
N HIS A 210 8.24 -11.56 9.33
CA HIS A 210 7.59 -12.59 10.14
C HIS A 210 6.72 -11.96 11.24
N GLY A 211 5.45 -12.35 11.30
CA GLY A 211 4.50 -11.85 12.30
C GLY A 211 3.92 -10.46 12.00
N TYR A 212 4.18 -9.88 10.82
CA TYR A 212 3.60 -8.61 10.38
C TYR A 212 2.61 -8.83 9.23
N LYS A 213 1.63 -7.93 9.12
CA LYS A 213 0.70 -7.85 7.98
C LYS A 213 1.45 -7.55 6.68
N THR A 214 1.12 -8.22 5.58
CA THR A 214 1.72 -7.90 4.27
C THR A 214 1.17 -6.57 3.77
N LEU A 215 2.05 -5.59 3.50
CA LEU A 215 1.68 -4.28 2.98
C LEU A 215 2.05 -4.17 1.52
N TYR A 216 1.12 -3.71 0.69
CA TYR A 216 1.34 -3.37 -0.71
C TYR A 216 1.22 -1.87 -0.93
N LEU A 217 2.32 -1.23 -1.30
CA LEU A 217 2.34 0.13 -1.86
C LEU A 217 2.26 0.03 -3.39
N ALA A 218 1.16 0.47 -3.99
CA ALA A 218 0.94 0.29 -5.43
C ALA A 218 1.82 1.22 -6.30
N GLY A 219 2.23 2.37 -5.76
CA GLY A 219 2.93 3.40 -6.54
C GLY A 219 2.05 4.07 -7.58
N ASP A 220 2.68 4.80 -8.50
CA ASP A 220 2.01 5.52 -9.58
C ASP A 220 1.64 4.58 -10.72
N THR A 221 0.44 4.03 -10.63
CA THR A 221 -0.11 3.13 -11.64
C THR A 221 -1.60 3.34 -11.80
N ILE A 222 -2.13 3.10 -13.00
CA ILE A 222 -3.56 2.79 -13.19
C ILE A 222 -3.83 1.31 -12.87
N TRP A 223 -5.09 0.90 -12.76
CA TRP A 223 -5.41 -0.51 -12.53
C TRP A 223 -5.12 -1.36 -13.77
N ARG A 224 -4.14 -2.26 -13.63
CA ARG A 224 -3.67 -3.16 -14.69
C ARG A 224 -3.43 -4.56 -14.15
N LYS A 225 -3.03 -5.46 -15.04
CA LYS A 225 -2.80 -6.87 -14.71
C LYS A 225 -1.71 -7.03 -13.65
N GLU A 226 -0.73 -6.16 -13.63
CA GLU A 226 0.38 -6.13 -12.67
C GLU A 226 -0.13 -5.93 -11.24
N VAL A 227 -1.18 -5.11 -11.06
CA VAL A 227 -1.85 -4.90 -9.77
C VAL A 227 -2.58 -6.17 -9.35
N ASP A 228 -3.36 -6.78 -10.26
CA ASP A 228 -4.06 -8.05 -9.99
C ASP A 228 -3.06 -9.16 -9.63
N GLN A 229 -1.93 -9.24 -10.34
CA GLN A 229 -0.85 -10.20 -10.08
C GLN A 229 -0.19 -9.99 -8.72
N ALA A 230 0.04 -8.75 -8.30
CA ALA A 230 0.56 -8.45 -6.97
C ALA A 230 -0.42 -8.91 -5.87
N ILE A 231 -1.71 -8.62 -6.04
CA ILE A 231 -2.76 -9.02 -5.08
C ILE A 231 -2.88 -10.55 -5.02
N GLU A 232 -2.88 -11.24 -6.17
CA GLU A 232 -2.99 -12.70 -6.25
C GLU A 232 -1.75 -13.39 -5.66
N LYS A 233 -0.55 -12.85 -5.90
CA LYS A 233 0.71 -13.46 -5.43
C LYS A 233 0.95 -13.24 -3.94
N PHE A 234 0.67 -12.04 -3.44
CA PHE A 234 1.10 -11.63 -2.10
C PHE A 234 -0.03 -11.54 -1.08
N HIS A 235 -1.29 -11.55 -1.52
CA HIS A 235 -2.47 -11.47 -0.66
C HIS A 235 -2.35 -10.37 0.42
N PRO A 236 -2.14 -9.10 0.04
CA PRO A 236 -1.85 -8.04 1.00
C PRO A 236 -2.98 -7.83 1.99
N ASP A 237 -2.62 -7.65 3.26
CA ASP A 237 -3.53 -7.25 4.33
C ASP A 237 -3.78 -5.73 4.33
N ILE A 238 -2.82 -4.97 3.79
CA ILE A 238 -2.84 -3.51 3.69
C ILE A 238 -2.49 -3.11 2.26
N MET A 239 -3.28 -2.23 1.64
CA MET A 239 -3.04 -1.68 0.31
C MET A 239 -2.99 -0.16 0.36
N VAL A 240 -1.83 0.43 0.07
CA VAL A 240 -1.63 1.88 -0.06
C VAL A 240 -1.71 2.26 -1.53
N LEU A 241 -2.72 3.06 -1.89
CA LEU A 241 -3.05 3.42 -3.28
C LEU A 241 -2.88 4.92 -3.52
N ASN A 242 -2.17 5.26 -4.59
CA ASN A 242 -2.05 6.63 -5.07
C ASN A 242 -3.32 6.99 -5.85
N ALA A 243 -4.31 7.55 -5.15
CA ALA A 243 -5.70 7.65 -5.62
C ALA A 243 -6.08 9.05 -6.13
N GLY A 244 -5.11 9.86 -6.54
CA GLY A 244 -5.34 11.27 -6.88
C GLY A 244 -6.06 11.53 -8.21
N LYS A 245 -6.23 10.49 -9.04
CA LYS A 245 -6.81 10.57 -10.39
C LYS A 245 -6.17 11.71 -11.19
N ALA A 246 -4.83 11.69 -11.30
CA ALA A 246 -4.07 12.71 -12.00
C ALA A 246 -4.42 12.73 -13.49
N LYS A 247 -4.71 13.92 -14.05
CA LYS A 247 -5.18 14.05 -15.44
C LYS A 247 -4.25 14.87 -16.34
N MET A 248 -4.06 14.36 -17.55
CA MET A 248 -3.35 15.02 -18.64
C MET A 248 -4.33 15.79 -19.54
N THR A 249 -3.94 16.96 -20.06
CA THR A 249 -4.75 17.69 -21.03
C THR A 249 -4.87 16.90 -22.33
N GLY A 250 -6.09 16.77 -22.85
CA GLY A 250 -6.36 16.07 -24.12
C GLY A 250 -6.60 14.57 -23.99
N PHE A 251 -6.63 14.02 -22.77
CA PHE A 251 -6.95 12.62 -22.51
C PHE A 251 -8.09 12.50 -21.51
N GLU A 252 -8.98 11.54 -21.75
CA GLU A 252 -10.09 11.23 -20.82
C GLU A 252 -9.60 10.48 -19.58
N GLY A 253 -8.67 9.54 -19.77
CA GLY A 253 -8.09 8.71 -18.72
C GLY A 253 -7.15 9.47 -17.77
N ALA A 254 -6.99 8.93 -16.57
CA ALA A 254 -5.99 9.38 -15.59
C ALA A 254 -4.67 8.61 -15.75
N ILE A 255 -3.59 9.15 -15.18
CA ILE A 255 -2.26 8.50 -15.15
C ILE A 255 -2.02 7.66 -13.88
N ILE A 256 -2.89 7.80 -12.88
CA ILE A 256 -2.91 6.99 -11.66
C ILE A 256 -4.35 6.64 -11.26
N MET A 257 -4.49 5.80 -10.24
CA MET A 257 -5.78 5.36 -9.70
C MET A 257 -6.69 6.52 -9.24
N GLY A 258 -7.98 6.25 -9.24
CA GLY A 258 -9.03 7.10 -8.66
C GLY A 258 -10.01 6.33 -7.76
N GLU A 259 -11.18 6.90 -7.57
CA GLU A 259 -12.23 6.39 -6.69
C GLU A 259 -12.77 5.02 -7.11
N GLU A 260 -12.87 4.75 -8.42
CA GLU A 260 -13.32 3.46 -8.96
C GLU A 260 -12.31 2.35 -8.66
N ASP A 261 -11.02 2.69 -8.67
CA ASP A 261 -9.94 1.75 -8.37
C ASP A 261 -9.89 1.43 -6.86
N VAL A 262 -10.18 2.41 -6.00
CA VAL A 262 -10.35 2.18 -4.55
C VAL A 262 -11.52 1.22 -4.29
N LEU A 263 -12.66 1.41 -4.98
CA LEU A 263 -13.78 0.46 -4.90
C LEU A 263 -13.38 -0.91 -5.44
N ARG A 264 -12.66 -0.98 -6.55
CA ARG A 264 -12.19 -2.25 -7.11
C ARG A 264 -11.26 -2.99 -6.16
N ALA A 265 -10.29 -2.31 -5.54
CA ALA A 265 -9.43 -2.88 -4.50
C ALA A 265 -10.26 -3.50 -3.37
N SER A 266 -11.30 -2.79 -2.94
CA SER A 266 -12.18 -3.27 -1.88
C SER A 266 -12.92 -4.57 -2.25
N GLN A 267 -13.18 -4.81 -3.54
CA GLN A 267 -13.87 -5.99 -4.04
C GLN A 267 -12.93 -7.17 -4.26
N VAL A 268 -11.75 -6.92 -4.85
CA VAL A 268 -10.79 -8.00 -5.17
C VAL A 268 -9.99 -8.46 -3.95
N ALA A 269 -9.81 -7.58 -2.96
CA ALA A 269 -9.14 -7.85 -1.70
C ALA A 269 -10.11 -7.55 -0.53
N PRO A 270 -11.15 -8.39 -0.31
CA PRO A 270 -12.24 -8.09 0.63
C PRO A 270 -11.80 -7.99 2.09
N TYR A 271 -10.63 -8.52 2.43
CA TYR A 271 -10.07 -8.50 3.78
C TYR A 271 -8.97 -7.45 3.96
N ALA A 272 -8.50 -6.82 2.89
CA ALA A 272 -7.47 -5.81 2.97
C ALA A 272 -8.02 -4.50 3.53
N LYS A 273 -7.23 -3.85 4.38
CA LYS A 273 -7.37 -2.43 4.70
C LYS A 273 -6.79 -1.62 3.54
N ILE A 274 -7.50 -0.59 3.09
CA ILE A 274 -7.05 0.28 2.00
C ILE A 274 -6.71 1.64 2.59
N VAL A 275 -5.59 2.21 2.16
CA VAL A 275 -5.16 3.56 2.51
C VAL A 275 -4.98 4.36 1.22
N ALA A 276 -5.77 5.42 1.03
CA ALA A 276 -5.70 6.26 -0.15
C ALA A 276 -4.84 7.51 0.12
N VAL A 277 -3.77 7.67 -0.67
CA VAL A 277 -2.81 8.77 -0.58
C VAL A 277 -2.70 9.47 -1.94
N HIS A 278 -1.71 10.36 -2.13
CA HIS A 278 -1.50 11.09 -3.39
C HIS A 278 -2.69 12.00 -3.78
N LEU A 279 -3.23 12.71 -2.78
CA LEU A 279 -4.43 13.56 -2.90
C LEU A 279 -4.13 15.01 -2.46
N ASP A 280 -4.81 15.97 -3.08
CA ASP A 280 -4.84 17.41 -2.75
C ASP A 280 -3.50 18.16 -2.69
N ALA A 281 -2.38 17.56 -3.13
CA ALA A 281 -1.04 18.13 -2.95
C ALA A 281 -0.40 18.71 -4.23
N VAL A 282 -0.77 18.22 -5.42
CA VAL A 282 -0.24 18.70 -6.71
C VAL A 282 -1.36 19.03 -7.70
N ASN A 283 -1.09 19.94 -8.63
CA ASN A 283 -2.11 20.62 -9.44
C ASN A 283 -3.05 19.68 -10.21
N HIS A 284 -2.50 18.61 -10.77
CA HIS A 284 -3.21 17.75 -11.71
C HIS A 284 -4.06 16.66 -11.06
N MET A 285 -4.12 16.59 -9.74
CA MET A 285 -5.06 15.73 -9.03
C MET A 285 -6.48 16.24 -9.23
N SER A 286 -7.30 15.39 -9.84
CA SER A 286 -8.70 15.70 -10.10
C SER A 286 -9.64 15.14 -9.04
N LEU A 287 -9.19 14.15 -8.26
CA LEU A 287 -9.92 13.63 -7.10
C LEU A 287 -9.43 14.32 -5.83
N THR A 288 -10.36 14.79 -5.01
CA THR A 288 -10.08 15.35 -3.69
C THR A 288 -10.36 14.34 -2.59
N ARG A 289 -9.76 14.50 -1.40
CA ARG A 289 -10.10 13.65 -0.23
C ARG A 289 -11.58 13.70 0.12
N GLU A 290 -12.20 14.87 0.00
CA GLU A 290 -13.64 15.05 0.27
C GLU A 290 -14.50 14.24 -0.70
N ALA A 291 -14.21 14.33 -2.01
CA ALA A 291 -14.93 13.57 -3.03
C ALA A 291 -14.73 12.06 -2.84
N LEU A 292 -13.51 11.62 -2.52
CA LEU A 292 -13.24 10.21 -2.26
C LEU A 292 -13.98 9.71 -1.01
N ARG A 293 -14.04 10.50 0.08
CA ARG A 293 -14.83 10.16 1.28
C ARG A 293 -16.31 9.95 0.96
N ALA A 294 -16.91 10.91 0.26
CA ALA A 294 -18.30 10.79 -0.17
C ALA A 294 -18.53 9.54 -1.03
N TYR A 295 -17.58 9.24 -1.93
CA TYR A 295 -17.66 8.06 -2.79
C TYR A 295 -17.58 6.75 -2.01
N VAL A 296 -16.67 6.61 -1.04
CA VAL A 296 -16.54 5.37 -0.26
C VAL A 296 -17.73 5.15 0.67
N GLU A 297 -18.31 6.21 1.24
CA GLU A 297 -19.54 6.16 2.04
C GLU A 297 -20.75 5.73 1.19
N GLN A 298 -20.87 6.29 -0.03
CA GLN A 298 -21.93 5.92 -0.96
C GLN A 298 -21.92 4.42 -1.33
N HIS A 299 -20.73 3.80 -1.33
CA HIS A 299 -20.55 2.39 -1.66
C HIS A 299 -20.43 1.48 -0.42
N GLY A 300 -20.54 2.02 0.80
CA GLY A 300 -20.52 1.24 2.05
C GLY A 300 -19.17 0.58 2.34
N ILE A 301 -18.06 1.18 1.90
CA ILE A 301 -16.69 0.65 2.12
C ILE A 301 -15.84 1.54 3.04
N GLU A 302 -16.40 2.60 3.60
CA GLU A 302 -15.71 3.60 4.43
C GLU A 302 -15.01 3.00 5.65
N SER A 303 -15.54 1.91 6.22
CA SER A 303 -14.90 1.20 7.35
C SER A 303 -13.55 0.57 6.98
N ARG A 304 -13.32 0.27 5.70
CA ARG A 304 -12.10 -0.37 5.20
C ARG A 304 -11.15 0.58 4.48
N VAL A 305 -11.55 1.82 4.22
CA VAL A 305 -10.74 2.80 3.49
C VAL A 305 -10.35 3.95 4.41
N ASP A 306 -9.06 4.06 4.73
CA ASP A 306 -8.50 5.24 5.37
C ASP A 306 -8.09 6.27 4.32
N ILE A 307 -8.47 7.52 4.55
CA ILE A 307 -8.13 8.67 3.69
C ILE A 307 -7.45 9.71 4.60
N PRO A 308 -6.18 9.47 5.00
CA PRO A 308 -5.49 10.27 6.00
C PRO A 308 -5.26 11.71 5.55
N GLN A 309 -5.36 12.64 6.49
CA GLN A 309 -4.91 14.02 6.30
C GLN A 309 -3.37 14.08 6.33
N ASP A 310 -2.81 15.15 5.78
CA ASP A 310 -1.37 15.43 5.92
C ASP A 310 -1.00 15.50 7.42
N GLY A 311 0.02 14.74 7.82
CA GLY A 311 0.51 14.58 9.19
C GLY A 311 -0.16 13.45 9.98
N ALA A 312 -1.28 12.90 9.51
CA ALA A 312 -2.00 11.86 10.25
C ALA A 312 -1.22 10.53 10.29
N SER A 313 -1.18 9.92 11.47
CA SER A 313 -0.61 8.59 11.69
C SER A 313 -1.71 7.53 11.80
N LEU A 314 -1.49 6.38 11.18
CA LEU A 314 -2.35 5.21 11.17
C LEU A 314 -1.61 4.04 11.80
N GLU A 315 -2.32 3.28 12.63
CA GLU A 315 -1.90 1.96 13.09
C GLU A 315 -2.66 0.92 12.25
N LEU A 316 -1.91 0.12 11.49
CA LEU A 316 -2.42 -0.78 10.46
C LEU A 316 -2.20 -2.26 10.83
#